data_AF-A0A2R6C3J3-F1
#
_entry.id   AF-A0A2R6C3J3-F1
#
_cell.length_a   1.000
_cell.length_b   1.000
_cell.length_c   1.000
_cell.angle_alpha   90.00
_cell.angle_beta   90.00
_cell.angle_gamma   90.00
#
_symmetry.space_group_name_H-M   'P 1'
#
loop_
_entity.id
_entity.type
_entity.pdbx_description
1 polymer ?
#
loop_
_entity_poly.entity_id
_entity_poly.type
_entity_poly.pdbx_seq_one_letter_code
_entity_poly.pdbx_strand_id
1 'polypeptide(L)' 'MSVVKVDDRGRLTLSRELKGADKAVVINAGTFIVVIPLPKHPEIHALGWLASKTSSLKKIAEEKAREDAVSRGFTLRRRT' A
#
# COMPACT_ATOMS: atom_id res chain seq x y z
N MET A 1 25.44 -2.37 -8.23
CA MET A 1 24.67 -1.64 -9.26
C MET A 1 24.40 -2.61 -10.41
N SER A 2 23.14 -2.99 -10.65
CA SER A 2 22.79 -3.86 -11.77
C SER A 2 22.18 -3.02 -12.89
N VAL A 3 22.71 -3.18 -14.10
CA VAL A 3 22.11 -2.59 -15.31
C VAL A 3 21.09 -3.60 -15.83
N VAL A 4 19.82 -3.20 -15.89
CA VAL A 4 18.73 -4.05 -16.42
C VAL A 4 18.45 -3.70 -17.87
N LYS A 5 18.15 -4.72 -18.68
CA LYS A 5 17.83 -4.54 -20.10
C LYS A 5 16.39 -4.02 -20.23
N VAL A 6 16.21 -2.99 -21.05
CA VAL A 6 14.90 -2.52 -21.51
C VAL A 6 14.64 -3.17 -22.86
N ASP A 7 13.47 -3.78 -23.04
CA ASP A 7 13.08 -4.29 -24.35
C ASP A 7 12.48 -3.21 -25.26
N ASP A 8 12.17 -3.58 -26.49
CA ASP A 8 11.55 -2.76 -27.53
C ASP A 8 10.18 -2.20 -27.15
N ARG A 9 9.53 -2.79 -26.14
CA ARG A 9 8.23 -2.35 -25.60
C ARG A 9 8.37 -1.55 -24.31
N GLY A 10 9.60 -1.22 -23.90
CA GLY A 10 9.87 -0.48 -22.66
C GLY A 10 9.72 -1.31 -21.38
N ARG A 11 9.67 -2.65 -21.47
CA ARG A 11 9.55 -3.53 -20.30
C ARG A 11 10.93 -3.75 -19.66
N LEU A 12 10.95 -3.74 -18.32
CA LEU A 12 12.14 -4.03 -17.53
C LEU A 12 12.07 -5.47 -17.01
N THR A 13 13.16 -6.23 -17.23
CA THR A 13 13.28 -7.56 -16.63
C THR A 13 14.02 -7.44 -15.30
N LEU A 14 13.29 -7.62 -14.20
CA LEU A 14 13.85 -7.65 -12.85
C LEU A 14 14.59 -8.97 -12.58
N SER A 15 15.65 -8.92 -11.77
CA SER A 15 16.41 -10.11 -11.39
C SER A 15 15.53 -11.09 -10.61
N ARG A 16 15.89 -12.39 -10.65
CA ARG A 16 15.09 -13.46 -10.04
C ARG A 16 14.93 -13.30 -8.51
N GLU A 17 15.82 -12.55 -7.87
CA GLU A 17 15.77 -12.21 -6.45
C GLU A 17 14.56 -11.33 -6.09
N LEU A 18 14.03 -10.57 -7.06
CA LEU A 18 12.84 -9.73 -6.92
C LEU A 18 11.55 -10.48 -7.30
N LYS A 19 11.59 -11.81 -7.45
CA LYS A 19 10.39 -12.64 -7.70
C LYS A 19 9.42 -12.54 -6.51
N GLY A 20 8.15 -12.29 -6.81
CA GLY A 20 7.06 -12.31 -5.83
C GLY A 20 6.28 -11.01 -5.74
N ALA A 21 6.79 -9.95 -6.36
CA ALA A 21 6.03 -8.73 -6.60
C ALA A 21 5.16 -8.86 -7.85
N ASP A 22 3.87 -8.54 -7.72
CA ASP A 22 2.92 -8.44 -8.82
C ASP A 22 2.68 -6.97 -9.24
N LYS A 23 3.08 -6.03 -8.38
CA LYS A 23 2.93 -4.59 -8.57
C LYS A 23 4.24 -3.89 -8.26
N ALA A 24 4.41 -2.68 -8.78
CA ALA A 24 5.53 -1.83 -8.44
C ALA A 24 5.11 -0.37 -8.40
N VAL A 25 5.70 0.39 -7.48
CA VAL A 25 5.63 1.86 -7.49
C VAL A 25 6.74 2.36 -8.39
N VAL A 26 6.40 3.26 -9.32
CA VAL A 26 7.36 3.93 -10.19
C VAL A 26 7.42 5.39 -9.78
N ILE A 27 8.58 5.83 -9.31
CA ILE A 27 8.85 7.23 -8.99
C ILE A 27 9.74 7.79 -10.09
N ASN A 28 9.25 8.82 -10.77
CA ASN A 28 10.05 9.55 -11.76
C ASN A 28 10.92 10.59 -11.02
N ALA A 29 12.25 10.44 -11.09
CA ALA A 29 13.21 11.37 -10.50
C ALA A 29 13.90 12.25 -11.57
N GLY A 30 13.29 12.37 -12.75
CA GLY A 30 13.80 13.15 -13.88
C GLY A 30 14.85 12.40 -14.69
N THR A 31 16.06 12.26 -14.15
CA THR A 31 17.19 11.60 -14.84
C THR A 31 17.21 10.09 -14.67
N PHE A 32 16.49 9.57 -13.69
CA PHE A 32 16.31 8.15 -13.44
C PHE A 32 14.91 7.87 -12.91
N ILE A 33 14.54 6.59 -12.91
CA ILE A 33 13.32 6.11 -12.27
C ILE A 33 13.69 5.22 -11.09
N VAL A 34 12.92 5.33 -10.01
CA VAL A 34 12.99 4.38 -8.89
C VAL A 34 11.81 3.44 -9.03
N VAL A 35 12.10 2.15 -9.17
CA VAL A 35 11.09 1.09 -9.21
C VAL A 35 11.13 0.35 -7.89
N ILE A 36 10.05 0.43 -7.13
CA ILE A 36 9.90 -0.26 -5.85
C ILE A 36 8.90 -1.41 -6.04
N PRO A 37 9.36 -2.67 -6.16
CA PRO A 37 8.46 -3.81 -6.25
C PRO A 37 7.66 -3.95 -4.95
N LEU A 38 6.34 -4.08 -5.08
CA LEU A 38 5.45 -4.35 -3.97
C LEU A 38 5.17 -5.85 -3.94
N PRO A 39 5.38 -6.53 -2.80
CA PRO A 39 4.99 -7.93 -2.67
C PRO A 39 3.47 -8.05 -2.82
N LYS A 40 3.00 -9.22 -3.24
CA LYS A 40 1.57 -9.51 -3.43
C LYS A 40 0.70 -9.20 -2.20
N HIS A 41 1.27 -9.36 -1.01
CA HIS A 41 0.65 -9.11 0.29
C HIS A 41 1.49 -8.13 1.12
N PRO A 42 1.49 -6.82 0.77
CA PRO A 42 2.31 -5.82 1.44
C PRO A 42 2.00 -5.71 2.93
N GLU A 43 0.75 -5.96 3.33
CA GLU A 43 0.30 -6.00 4.72
C GLU A 43 1.07 -7.03 5.54
N ILE A 44 1.32 -8.23 4.99
CA ILE A 44 2.01 -9.31 5.70
C ILE A 44 3.49 -8.96 5.89
N HIS A 45 4.12 -8.40 4.86
CA HIS A 45 5.53 -7.99 4.91
C HIS A 45 5.74 -6.74 5.79
N ALA A 46 4.76 -5.84 5.86
CA ALA A 46 4.84 -4.61 6.64
C ALA A 46 4.49 -4.80 8.14
N LEU A 47 3.88 -5.93 8.53
CA LEU A 47 3.54 -6.24 9.93
C LEU A 47 4.74 -6.12 10.88
N GLY A 48 5.95 -6.45 10.42
CA GLY A 48 7.18 -6.32 11.20
C GLY A 48 7.83 -4.92 11.16
N TRP A 49 7.46 -4.09 10.19
CA TRP A 49 8.06 -2.75 9.98
C TRP A 49 7.32 -1.67 10.76
N LEU A 50 6.00 -1.82 10.91
CA LEU A 50 5.23 -0.99 11.80
C LEU A 50 5.16 -1.68 13.17
N ALA A 51 5.93 -1.18 14.14
CA ALA A 51 5.72 -1.46 15.56
C ALA A 51 4.39 -0.84 16.03
N SER A 52 3.28 -1.33 15.49
CA SER A 52 1.96 -0.86 15.86
C SER A 52 1.63 -1.48 17.21
N LYS A 53 1.74 -0.68 18.28
CA LYS A 53 1.02 -0.97 19.52
C LYS A 53 -0.47 -0.93 19.17
N THR A 54 -1.04 -2.10 18.97
CA THR A 54 -2.43 -2.34 18.55
C THR A 54 -3.46 -1.60 19.41
N SER A 55 -3.13 -1.24 20.65
CA SER A 55 -4.03 -0.54 21.56
C SER A 55 -4.44 0.86 21.10
N SER A 56 -3.53 1.68 20.57
CA SER A 56 -3.86 3.05 20.16
C SER A 56 -4.58 3.09 18.82
N LEU A 57 -4.15 2.27 17.86
CA LEU A 57 -4.80 2.17 16.55
C LEU A 57 -6.19 1.53 16.66
N LYS A 58 -6.38 0.54 17.54
CA LYS A 58 -7.70 -0.05 17.81
C LYS A 58 -8.68 0.99 18.33
N LYS A 59 -8.24 1.82 19.29
CA LYS A 59 -9.10 2.88 19.85
C LYS A 59 -9.49 3.91 18.80
N ILE A 60 -8.55 4.32 17.93
CA ILE A 60 -8.83 5.23 16.82
C ILE A 60 -9.79 4.59 15.80
N ALA A 61 -9.62 3.29 15.51
CA ALA A 61 -10.49 2.57 14.59
C ALA A 61 -11.92 2.43 15.15
N GLU A 62 -12.07 2.09 16.43
CA GLU A 62 -13.36 2.00 17.12
C GLU A 62 -14.06 3.36 17.20
N GLU A 63 -13.31 4.43 17.48
CA GLU A 63 -13.83 5.78 17.55
C GLU A 63 -14.34 6.25 16.18
N LYS A 64 -13.54 6.08 15.12
CA LYS A 64 -13.98 6.38 13.75
C LYS A 64 -15.17 5.53 13.30
N ALA A 65 -15.19 4.25 13.66
CA ALA A 65 -16.32 3.37 13.35
C ALA A 65 -17.60 3.82 14.06
N ARG A 66 -17.49 4.27 15.31
CA ARG A 66 -18.61 4.84 16.08
C ARG A 66 -19.12 6.14 15.47
N GLU A 67 -18.22 7.04 15.08
CA GLU A 67 -18.58 8.30 14.40
C GLU A 67 -19.29 8.04 13.06
N ASP A 68 -18.77 7.11 12.25
CA ASP A 68 -19.40 6.71 10.99
C ASP A 68 -20.80 6.10 11.24
N ALA A 69 -20.94 5.22 12.23
CA ALA A 69 -22.23 4.63 12.59
C ALA A 69 -23.25 5.68 13.06
N VAL A 70 -22.82 6.66 13.87
CA VAL A 70 -23.68 7.78 14.29
C VAL A 70 -24.08 8.64 13.10
N SER A 71 -23.13 8.97 12.21
CA SER A 71 -23.39 9.75 11.00
C SER A 71 -24.39 9.05 10.06
N ARG A 72 -24.23 7.74 9.85
CA ARG A 72 -25.18 6.93 9.07
C ARG A 72 -26.54 6.83 9.73
N GLY A 73 -26.59 6.61 11.04
CA GLY A 73 -27.85 6.58 11.81
C GLY A 73 -28.57 7.94 11.77
N PHE A 74 -27.83 9.04 11.84
CA PHE A 74 -28.37 10.40 11.74
C PHE A 74 -28.89 10.71 10.33
N THR A 75 -28.20 10.22 9.30
CA THR A 75 -28.62 10.32 7.89
C THR A 75 -29.90 9.53 7.62
N LEU A 76 -30.03 8.33 8.20
CA LEU A 76 -31.23 7.50 8.10
C LEU A 76 -32.43 8.14 8.80
N ARG A 77 -32.22 8.76 9.97
CA ARG A 77 -33.29 9.40 10.77
C ARG A 77 -33.84 10.70 10.17
N ARG A 78 -33.11 11.38 9.29
CA ARG A 78 -33.59 12.57 8.55
C ARG A 78 -34.44 12.22 7.30
N ARG A 79 -34.48 10.95 6.89
CA ARG A 79 -35.25 10.48 5.72
C ARG A 79 -36.58 9.82 6.09
N THR A 80 -36.82 9.54 7.37
CA THR A 80 -38.09 9.09 7.95
C THR A 80 -38.82 10.25 8.59
#